data_AF-I9EFS5-F1
#
_entry.id   AF-I9EFS5-F1
#
_cell.length_a   1.000
_cell.length_b   1.000
_cell.length_c   1.000
_cell.angle_alpha   90.00
_cell.angle_beta   90.00
_cell.angle_gamma   90.00
#
_symmetry.space_group_name_H-M   'P 1'
#
loop_
_entity.id
_entity.type
_entity.pdbx_description
1 polymer ?
#
loop_
_entity_poly.entity_id
_entity_poly.type
_entity_poly.pdbx_seq_one_letter_code
_entity_poly.pdbx_strand_id
1 'polypeptide(L)'
;MAKESMKAREVKRAKLVAKYAEKRAALKQIVRTGDPADAFEAAQKLQELPKNSNPIRMHNRCKLTGRPKGYIRQFGISRIQFREMASNGLIPGVKKASW
;
A
#
# COMPACT_ATOMS: atom_id res chain seq x y z
N MET A 1 6.65 -4.60 18.42
CA MET A 1 6.17 -3.50 17.52
C MET A 1 7.15 -3.31 16.38
N ALA A 2 6.76 -2.68 15.27
CA ALA A 2 7.71 -2.38 14.19
C ALA A 2 8.60 -1.18 14.54
N LYS A 3 9.84 -1.14 14.00
CA LYS A 3 10.74 0.01 14.13
C LYS A 3 10.08 1.28 13.59
N GLU A 4 10.24 2.42 14.26
CA GLU A 4 9.67 3.70 13.83
C GLU A 4 10.15 4.10 12.43
N SER A 5 11.43 3.83 12.12
CA SER A 5 11.97 4.04 10.77
C SER A 5 11.23 3.26 9.67
N MET A 6 10.66 2.09 10.00
CA MET A 6 9.88 1.29 9.06
C MET A 6 8.47 1.84 8.87
N LYS A 7 7.85 2.40 9.92
CA LYS A 7 6.57 3.10 9.81
C LYS A 7 6.73 4.37 8.97
N ALA A 8 7.75 5.19 9.28
CA ALA A 8 8.08 6.40 8.53
C ALA A 8 8.37 6.11 7.03
N ARG A 9 9.00 4.96 6.73
CA ARG A 9 9.25 4.52 5.35
C ARG A 9 7.96 4.30 4.55
N GLU A 10 6.94 3.68 5.14
CA GLU A 10 5.64 3.51 4.46
C GLU A 10 4.91 4.85 4.30
N VAL A 11 4.98 5.74 5.30
CA VAL A 11 4.42 7.10 5.18
C VAL A 11 5.07 7.87 4.01
N LYS A 12 6.40 7.80 3.88
CA LYS A 12 7.11 8.41 2.76
C LYS A 12 6.70 7.81 1.41
N ARG A 13 6.51 6.48 1.34
CA ARG A 13 6.03 5.80 0.13
C ARG A 13 4.62 6.24 -0.24
N ALA A 14 3.69 6.28 0.71
CA ALA A 14 2.31 6.71 0.47
C ALA A 14 2.27 8.15 -0.09
N LYS A 15 3.04 9.07 0.48
CA LYS A 15 3.16 10.45 -0.03
C LYS A 15 3.71 10.50 -1.47
N LEU A 16 4.75 9.72 -1.78
CA LEU A 16 5.30 9.67 -3.14
C LEU A 16 4.33 9.04 -4.14
N VAL A 17 3.63 7.97 -3.76
CA VAL A 17 2.65 7.32 -4.62
C VAL A 17 1.53 8.30 -4.96
N ALA A 18 1.00 9.04 -3.97
CA ALA A 18 -0.02 10.06 -4.21
C ALA A 18 0.49 11.17 -5.13
N LYS A 19 1.70 11.69 -4.89
CA LYS A 19 2.30 12.77 -5.70
C LYS A 19 2.47 12.42 -7.18
N TYR A 20 2.79 11.17 -7.50
CA TYR A 20 3.10 10.74 -8.87
C TYR A 20 2.01 9.85 -9.50
N ALA A 21 0.86 9.69 -8.85
CA ALA A 21 -0.20 8.78 -9.29
C ALA A 21 -0.67 9.08 -10.72
N GLU A 22 -1.04 10.33 -10.98
CA GLU A 22 -1.57 10.80 -12.27
C GLU A 22 -0.51 10.70 -13.37
N LYS A 23 0.70 11.23 -13.11
CA LYS A 23 1.82 11.18 -14.07
C LYS A 23 2.16 9.73 -14.45
N ARG A 24 2.19 8.81 -13.49
CA ARG A 24 2.43 7.38 -13.77
C ARG A 24 1.28 6.75 -14.54
N ALA A 25 0.04 7.10 -14.24
CA ALA A 25 -1.12 6.57 -14.96
C ALA A 25 -1.08 7.01 -16.44
N ALA A 26 -0.84 8.29 -16.71
CA ALA A 26 -0.70 8.81 -18.07
C ALA A 26 0.42 8.12 -18.85
N LEU A 27 1.63 8.06 -18.29
CA LEU A 27 2.77 7.38 -18.93
C LEU A 27 2.50 5.88 -19.16
N LYS A 28 1.84 5.20 -18.23
CA LYS A 28 1.48 3.78 -18.41
C LYS A 28 0.45 3.56 -19.52
N GLN A 29 -0.47 4.50 -19.73
CA GLN A 29 -1.43 4.40 -20.84
C GLN A 29 -0.70 4.54 -22.17
N ILE A 30 0.19 5.52 -22.30
CA ILE A 30 1.02 5.71 -23.51
C ILE A 30 1.85 4.45 -23.80
N VAL A 31 2.50 3.87 -22.79
CA VAL A 31 3.26 2.61 -22.96
C VAL A 31 2.36 1.43 -23.38
N ARG A 32 1.07 1.45 -23.04
CA ARG A 32 0.13 0.36 -23.35
C ARG A 32 -0.47 0.48 -24.75
N THR A 33 -0.72 1.69 -25.24
CA THR A 33 -1.53 1.93 -26.45
C THR A 33 -0.81 2.73 -27.54
N GLY A 34 0.34 3.34 -27.25
CA GLY A 34 1.07 4.21 -28.18
C GLY A 34 1.85 3.43 -29.25
N ASP A 35 2.29 4.16 -30.26
CA ASP A 35 3.22 3.67 -31.28
C ASP A 35 4.57 3.25 -30.64
N PRO A 36 5.34 2.30 -31.20
CA PRO A 36 6.54 1.78 -30.56
C PRO A 36 7.58 2.86 -30.18
N ALA A 37 7.68 3.95 -30.94
CA ALA A 37 8.58 5.06 -30.63
C ALA A 37 8.12 5.83 -29.38
N ASP A 38 6.85 6.24 -29.32
CA ASP A 38 6.26 6.95 -28.19
C ASP A 38 6.23 6.09 -26.92
N ALA A 39 5.97 4.78 -27.09
CA ALA A 39 6.00 3.81 -26.01
C ALA A 39 7.40 3.68 -25.39
N PHE A 40 8.45 3.71 -26.23
CA PHE A 40 9.84 3.67 -25.76
C PHE A 40 10.21 4.93 -24.96
N GLU A 41 9.86 6.12 -25.44
CA GLU A 41 10.10 7.36 -24.70
C GLU A 41 9.32 7.41 -23.37
N ALA A 42 8.04 7.01 -23.40
CA ALA A 42 7.22 6.97 -22.20
C ALA A 42 7.76 5.96 -21.17
N ALA A 43 8.35 4.84 -21.63
CA ALA A 43 9.01 3.88 -20.78
C ALA A 43 10.28 4.47 -20.12
N GLN A 44 11.10 5.24 -20.85
CA GLN A 44 12.24 5.95 -20.27
C GLN A 44 11.80 6.96 -19.21
N LYS A 45 10.83 7.82 -19.53
CA LYS A 45 10.24 8.80 -18.59
C LYS A 45 9.64 8.12 -17.35
N LEU A 46 9.12 6.90 -17.48
CA LEU A 46 8.61 6.11 -16.34
C LEU A 46 9.74 5.55 -15.46
N GLN A 47 10.90 5.23 -16.03
CA GLN A 47 12.08 4.75 -15.30
C GLN A 47 12.76 5.88 -14.51
N GLU A 48 12.75 7.12 -15.02
CA GLU A 48 13.28 8.29 -14.32
C GLU A 48 12.53 8.63 -13.03
N LEU A 49 11.25 8.23 -12.92
CA LEU A 49 10.46 8.49 -11.73
C LEU A 49 11.02 7.78 -10.49
N PRO A 50 10.92 8.38 -9.29
CA PRO A 50 11.42 7.77 -8.07
C PRO A 50 10.88 6.35 -7.88
N LYS A 51 11.73 5.36 -7.64
CA LYS A 51 11.33 3.94 -7.57
C LYS A 51 10.23 3.66 -6.53
N ASN A 52 10.19 4.46 -5.45
CA ASN A 52 9.19 4.35 -4.37
C ASN A 52 7.85 5.03 -4.69
N SER A 53 7.73 5.72 -5.83
CA SER A 53 6.45 6.21 -6.36
C SER A 53 5.57 5.09 -6.93
N ASN A 54 6.11 3.89 -7.11
CA ASN A 54 5.35 2.75 -7.61
C ASN A 54 4.47 2.16 -6.48
N PRO A 55 3.13 2.11 -6.65
CA PRO A 55 2.22 1.60 -5.62
C PRO A 55 2.48 0.13 -5.23
N ILE A 56 3.05 -0.68 -6.13
CA ILE A 56 3.40 -2.09 -5.86
C ILE A 56 4.41 -2.23 -4.71
N ARG A 57 5.21 -1.18 -4.43
CA ARG A 57 6.24 -1.21 -3.38
C ARG A 57 5.70 -0.84 -1.98
N MET A 58 4.44 -0.44 -1.87
CA MET A 58 3.80 -0.25 -0.59
C MET A 58 3.54 -1.59 0.08
N HIS A 59 3.64 -1.62 1.41
CA HIS A 59 3.35 -2.83 2.17
C HIS A 59 2.25 -2.56 3.21
N ASN A 60 1.19 -3.36 3.17
CA ASN A 60 0.14 -3.27 4.18
C ASN A 60 0.70 -3.62 5.56
N ARG A 61 0.58 -2.72 6.52
CA ARG A 61 1.02 -2.90 7.90
C ARG A 61 -0.15 -2.63 8.83
N CYS A 62 -0.14 -3.28 9.98
CA CYS A 62 -1.07 -2.96 11.06
C CYS A 62 -1.00 -1.46 11.38
N LYS A 63 -2.14 -0.76 11.33
CA LYS A 63 -2.20 0.69 11.60
C LYS A 63 -1.76 1.05 13.03
N LEU A 64 -1.97 0.15 13.98
CA LEU A 64 -1.61 0.35 15.39
C LEU A 64 -0.14 0.00 15.67
N THR A 65 0.29 -1.21 15.34
CA THR A 65 1.61 -1.72 15.75
C THR A 65 2.69 -1.69 14.66
N GLY A 66 2.31 -1.45 13.41
CA GLY A 66 3.19 -1.50 12.24
C GLY A 66 3.61 -2.91 11.80
N ARG A 67 3.03 -3.97 12.41
CA ARG A 67 3.33 -5.37 12.08
C ARG A 67 3.05 -5.65 10.59
N PRO A 68 4.02 -6.18 9.82
CA PRO A 68 3.84 -6.41 8.38
C PRO A 68 3.02 -7.68 8.08
N LYS A 69 3.09 -8.71 8.93
CA LYS A 69 2.45 -10.01 8.67
C LYS A 69 1.06 -10.11 9.28
N GLY A 70 0.21 -10.95 8.68
CA GLY A 70 -1.13 -11.26 9.18
C GLY A 70 -2.06 -10.06 9.20
N TYR A 71 -2.00 -9.23 8.15
CA TYR A 71 -2.84 -8.05 7.98
C TYR A 71 -4.23 -8.45 7.45
N ILE A 72 -5.29 -8.00 8.11
CA ILE A 72 -6.66 -8.24 7.69
C ILE A 72 -7.18 -6.95 7.02
N ARG A 73 -7.41 -6.99 5.70
CA ARG A 73 -7.72 -5.79 4.90
C ARG A 73 -8.98 -5.06 5.36
N GLN A 74 -10.02 -5.80 5.73
CA GLN A 74 -11.30 -5.23 6.20
C GLN A 74 -11.13 -4.36 7.46
N PHE A 75 -10.27 -4.76 8.40
CA PHE A 75 -10.08 -4.04 9.66
C PHE A 75 -8.82 -3.17 9.68
N GLY A 76 -7.89 -3.35 8.73
CA GLY A 76 -6.65 -2.57 8.66
C GLY A 76 -5.64 -2.85 9.77
N ILE A 77 -5.79 -3.98 10.47
CA ILE A 77 -4.96 -4.35 11.63
C ILE A 77 -4.43 -5.78 11.50
N SER A 78 -3.43 -6.10 12.33
CA SER A 78 -2.89 -7.47 12.37
C SER A 78 -3.80 -8.43 13.12
N ARG A 79 -3.69 -9.73 12.85
CA ARG A 79 -4.44 -10.82 13.52
C ARG A 79 -4.40 -10.78 15.06
N ILE A 80 -3.30 -10.31 15.65
CA ILE A 80 -3.12 -10.24 17.11
C ILE A 80 -4.03 -9.13 17.66
N GLN A 81 -3.87 -7.93 17.11
CA GLN A 81 -4.67 -6.77 17.48
C GLN A 81 -6.16 -6.98 17.19
N PHE A 82 -6.48 -7.66 16.09
CA PHE A 82 -7.85 -8.03 15.75
C PHE A 82 -8.47 -8.91 16.84
N ARG A 83 -7.76 -9.95 17.29
CA ARG A 83 -8.25 -10.83 18.35
C ARG A 83 -8.46 -10.09 19.66
N GLU A 84 -7.51 -9.23 20.04
CA GLU A 84 -7.60 -8.43 21.27
C GLU A 84 -8.79 -7.47 21.23
N MET A 85 -8.93 -6.71 20.15
CA MET A 85 -10.04 -5.76 19.98
C MET A 85 -11.40 -6.46 19.86
N ALA A 86 -11.47 -7.61 19.18
CA ALA A 86 -12.69 -8.40 19.07
C ALA A 86 -13.12 -8.98 20.44
N SER A 87 -12.18 -9.53 21.22
CA SER A 87 -12.47 -10.01 22.57
C SER A 87 -12.93 -8.89 23.50
N ASN A 88 -12.41 -7.67 23.32
CA ASN A 88 -12.80 -6.49 24.10
C ASN A 88 -14.08 -5.81 23.60
N GLY A 89 -14.73 -6.34 22.55
CA GLY A 89 -15.95 -5.74 21.98
C GLY A 89 -15.74 -4.41 21.24
N LEU A 90 -14.49 -4.05 20.93
CA LEU A 90 -14.15 -2.78 20.24
C LEU A 90 -14.43 -2.82 18.73
N ILE A 91 -14.74 -4.00 18.18
CA ILE A 91 -15.09 -4.18 16.77
C ILE A 91 -16.58 -4.51 16.67
N PRO A 92 -17.42 -3.57 16.19
CA PRO A 92 -18.86 -3.80 16.06
C PRO A 92 -19.18 -5.01 15.19
N GLY A 93 -20.14 -5.83 15.63
CA GLY A 93 -20.64 -6.98 14.88
C GLY A 93 -19.72 -8.20 14.83
N VAL A 94 -18.52 -8.16 15.44
CA VAL A 94 -17.64 -9.32 15.50
C VAL A 94 -17.91 -10.12 16.76
N LYS A 95 -18.35 -11.38 16.57
CA LYS A 95 -18.49 -12.38 17.63
C LYS A 95 -17.75 -13.66 17.25
N LYS A 96 -17.43 -14.49 18.24
CA LYS A 96 -17.02 -15.87 17.95
C LYS A 96 -18.19 -16.57 17.26
N ALA A 97 -17.90 -17.19 16.13
CA ALA A 97 -18.90 -17.86 15.33
C ALA A 97 -18.75 -19.38 15.49
N SER A 98 -19.88 -20.06 15.63
CA SER A 98 -20.01 -21.51 15.68
C SER A 98 -21.15 -21.87 14.72
N TRP A 99 -20.80 -22.54 13.63
CA TRP A 99 -21.70 -23.05 12.62
C TRP A 99 -21.30 -24.49 12.31
#